data_AF-A0A259AFQ0-F1
#
_entry.id   AF-A0A259AFQ0-F1
#
_cell.length_a   1.000
_cell.length_b   1.000
_cell.length_c   1.000
_cell.angle_alpha   90.00
_cell.angle_beta   90.00
_cell.angle_gamma   90.00
#
_symmetry.space_group_name_H-M   'P 1'
#
loop_
_entity.id
_entity.type
_entity.pdbx_description
1 polymer ?
#
loop_
_entity_poly.entity_id
_entity_poly.type
_entity_poly.pdbx_seq_one_letter_code
_entity_poly.pdbx_strand_id
1 'polypeptide(L)'
;MRIAMIGTGYVGLVSGACFADFGHRVTCIDKDATKIAMLEKGEIPIFEPGLDELVHRNVAAGRLDFATDLTEAVKEANAVFIAVGTPSRRGDGHADLSYVYAAAREIAAAADGYTVVVTKSTVPVGTGDEVERVIREARPDADISVVSNPEFLREGAAIEDFKRPDRVVVGSEEPRAREVMAQVYRPLSLNNLPLLFTSRRTSELIKYAGNAFLAMKITFINEIADLCEEVGANVQ
;
A
#
# COMPACT_ATOMS: atom_id res chain seq x y z
N MET A 1 8.23 0.67 -15.12
CA MET A 1 9.13 0.18 -14.05
C MET A 1 8.71 -1.23 -13.69
N ARG A 2 9.57 -1.96 -12.97
CA ARG A 2 9.23 -3.26 -12.37
C ARG A 2 8.86 -3.04 -10.91
N ILE A 3 7.70 -3.54 -10.51
CA ILE A 3 7.14 -3.38 -9.17
C ILE A 3 6.79 -4.75 -8.62
N ALA A 4 7.27 -5.06 -7.42
CA ALA A 4 6.76 -6.19 -6.64
C ALA A 4 5.76 -5.67 -5.60
N MET A 5 4.61 -6.34 -5.47
CA MET A 5 3.55 -5.98 -4.54
C MET A 5 3.32 -7.14 -3.57
N ILE A 6 3.79 -7.02 -2.33
CA ILE A 6 3.66 -8.05 -1.31
C ILE A 6 2.35 -7.88 -0.55
N GLY A 7 1.49 -8.88 -0.64
CA GLY A 7 0.12 -8.89 -0.14
C GLY A 7 -0.88 -8.75 -1.28
N THR A 8 -1.83 -9.67 -1.36
CA THR A 8 -2.93 -9.66 -2.33
C THR A 8 -4.31 -9.43 -1.67
N GLY A 9 -4.31 -8.81 -0.49
CA GLY A 9 -5.52 -8.26 0.09
C GLY A 9 -6.03 -7.04 -0.69
N TYR A 10 -7.07 -6.39 -0.17
CA TYR A 10 -7.73 -5.26 -0.82
C TYR A 10 -6.77 -4.17 -1.32
N VAL A 11 -5.90 -3.66 -0.43
CA VAL A 11 -4.92 -2.62 -0.76
C VAL A 11 -3.93 -3.10 -1.83
N GLY A 12 -3.35 -4.27 -1.64
CA GLY A 12 -2.28 -4.78 -2.49
C GLY A 12 -2.76 -5.13 -3.89
N LEU A 13 -3.88 -5.85 -4.00
CA LEU A 13 -4.42 -6.27 -5.30
C LEU A 13 -4.91 -5.08 -6.13
N VAL A 14 -5.66 -4.14 -5.53
CA VAL A 14 -6.11 -2.93 -6.24
C VAL A 14 -4.91 -2.09 -6.67
N SER A 15 -3.96 -1.84 -5.77
CA SER A 15 -2.77 -1.04 -6.10
C SER A 15 -1.94 -1.69 -7.20
N GLY A 16 -1.71 -3.01 -7.13
CA GLY A 16 -0.94 -3.74 -8.12
C GLY A 16 -1.60 -3.73 -9.50
N ALA A 17 -2.91 -3.98 -9.57
CA ALA A 17 -3.67 -3.91 -10.81
C ALA A 17 -3.67 -2.50 -11.42
N CYS A 18 -3.84 -1.46 -10.61
CA CYS A 18 -3.79 -0.08 -11.08
C CYS A 18 -2.38 0.34 -11.56
N PHE A 19 -1.32 -0.07 -10.87
CA PHE A 19 0.05 0.18 -11.35
C PHE A 19 0.36 -0.55 -12.67
N ALA A 20 -0.15 -1.77 -12.85
CA ALA A 20 -0.04 -2.48 -14.12
C ALA A 20 -0.80 -1.73 -15.23
N ASP A 21 -1.96 -1.16 -14.91
CA ASP A 21 -2.77 -0.33 -15.82
C ASP A 21 -2.08 0.98 -16.21
N PHE A 22 -1.24 1.51 -15.32
CA PHE A 22 -0.34 2.64 -15.59
C PHE A 22 0.86 2.27 -16.46
N GLY A 23 0.96 1.02 -16.91
CA GLY A 23 1.99 0.54 -17.82
C GLY A 23 3.25 0.00 -17.13
N HIS A 24 3.23 -0.18 -15.81
CA HIS A 24 4.30 -0.89 -15.10
C HIS A 24 4.20 -2.41 -15.30
N ARG A 25 5.31 -3.12 -15.08
CA ARG A 25 5.30 -4.57 -14.90
C ARG A 25 5.19 -4.85 -13.41
N VAL A 26 4.15 -5.54 -13.00
CA VAL A 26 3.81 -5.77 -11.60
C VAL A 26 3.70 -7.25 -11.32
N THR A 27 4.36 -7.71 -10.26
CA THR A 27 4.12 -9.05 -9.71
C THR A 27 3.50 -8.92 -8.33
N CYS A 28 2.28 -9.41 -8.18
CA CYS A 28 1.54 -9.47 -6.92
C CYS A 28 1.83 -10.78 -6.20
N ILE A 29 2.31 -10.70 -4.96
CA ILE A 29 2.88 -11.83 -4.23
C ILE A 29 2.11 -12.08 -2.94
N ASP A 30 1.74 -13.32 -2.67
CA ASP A 30 1.09 -13.72 -1.41
C ASP A 30 1.52 -15.13 -1.01
N LYS A 31 1.67 -15.37 0.29
CA LYS A 31 2.02 -16.70 0.80
C LYS A 31 0.84 -17.68 0.72
N ASP A 32 -0.37 -17.17 0.59
CA ASP A 32 -1.56 -17.99 0.38
C ASP A 32 -1.62 -18.50 -1.07
N ALA A 33 -1.09 -19.71 -1.28
CA ALA A 33 -1.10 -20.38 -2.58
C ALA A 33 -2.51 -20.57 -3.15
N THR A 34 -3.55 -20.64 -2.30
CA THR A 34 -4.93 -20.76 -2.76
C THR A 34 -5.37 -19.48 -3.43
N LYS A 35 -5.08 -18.31 -2.81
CA LYS A 35 -5.39 -17.00 -3.41
C LYS A 35 -4.65 -16.78 -4.71
N ILE A 36 -3.35 -17.12 -4.75
CA ILE A 36 -2.56 -16.98 -5.97
C ILE A 36 -3.12 -17.86 -7.09
N ALA A 37 -3.44 -19.13 -6.82
CA ALA A 37 -4.04 -20.03 -7.82
C ALA A 37 -5.43 -19.56 -8.31
N MET A 38 -6.20 -18.87 -7.47
CA MET A 38 -7.45 -18.21 -7.90
C MET A 38 -7.16 -17.03 -8.83
N LEU A 39 -6.24 -16.14 -8.44
CA LEU A 39 -5.88 -14.96 -9.23
C LEU A 39 -5.28 -15.32 -10.60
N GLU A 40 -4.47 -16.36 -10.67
CA GLU A 40 -3.93 -16.90 -11.93
C GLU A 40 -5.03 -17.41 -12.88
N LYS A 41 -6.16 -17.86 -12.34
CA LYS A 41 -7.36 -18.25 -13.11
C LYS A 41 -8.28 -17.07 -13.41
N GLY A 42 -7.92 -15.86 -12.97
CA GLY A 42 -8.75 -14.67 -13.10
C GLY A 42 -9.91 -14.60 -12.09
N GLU A 43 -9.89 -15.41 -11.04
CA GLU A 43 -10.87 -15.39 -9.95
C GLU A 43 -10.42 -14.40 -8.86
N ILE A 44 -11.21 -13.34 -8.63
CA ILE A 44 -10.84 -12.27 -7.68
C ILE A 44 -11.36 -12.62 -6.27
N PRO A 45 -10.49 -12.71 -5.24
CA PRO A 45 -10.86 -13.17 -3.90
C PRO A 45 -11.54 -12.10 -3.03
N ILE A 46 -11.79 -10.91 -3.59
CA ILE A 46 -12.40 -9.75 -2.93
C ILE A 46 -13.46 -9.12 -3.84
N PHE A 47 -14.38 -8.37 -3.26
CA PHE A 47 -15.33 -7.58 -4.02
C PHE A 47 -14.83 -6.14 -4.17
N GLU A 48 -14.56 -5.73 -5.41
CA GLU A 48 -14.29 -4.34 -5.77
C GLU A 48 -14.81 -4.10 -7.20
N PRO A 49 -15.72 -3.14 -7.43
CA PRO A 49 -16.31 -2.92 -8.75
C PRO A 49 -15.26 -2.64 -9.84
N GLY A 50 -15.24 -3.49 -10.88
CA GLY A 50 -14.35 -3.37 -12.03
C GLY A 50 -12.93 -3.92 -11.85
N LEU A 51 -12.62 -4.54 -10.70
CA LEU A 51 -11.30 -5.10 -10.44
C LEU A 51 -11.01 -6.36 -11.28
N ASP A 52 -12.03 -7.18 -11.53
CA ASP A 52 -11.97 -8.35 -12.39
C ASP A 52 -11.53 -7.99 -13.81
N GLU A 53 -12.20 -7.02 -14.44
CA GLU A 53 -11.85 -6.54 -15.77
C GLU A 53 -10.44 -5.93 -15.80
N LEU A 54 -10.08 -5.15 -14.77
CA LEU A 54 -8.78 -4.51 -14.66
C LEU A 54 -7.64 -5.53 -14.57
N VAL A 55 -7.82 -6.58 -13.76
CA VAL A 55 -6.85 -7.67 -13.61
C VAL A 55 -6.75 -8.45 -14.91
N HIS A 56 -7.87 -8.92 -15.48
CA HIS A 56 -7.86 -9.70 -16.73
C HIS A 56 -7.16 -8.97 -17.87
N ARG A 57 -7.45 -7.67 -18.05
CA ARG A 57 -6.80 -6.84 -19.08
C ARG A 57 -5.29 -6.76 -18.90
N ASN A 58 -4.81 -6.59 -17.67
CA ASN A 58 -3.38 -6.41 -17.41
C ASN A 58 -2.60 -7.73 -17.39
N VAL A 59 -3.23 -8.84 -17.02
CA VAL A 59 -2.69 -10.20 -17.20
C VAL A 59 -2.57 -10.50 -18.70
N ALA A 60 -3.63 -10.28 -19.48
CA ALA A 60 -3.61 -10.50 -20.93
C ALA A 60 -2.57 -9.64 -21.66
N ALA A 61 -2.27 -8.45 -21.12
CA ALA A 61 -1.23 -7.57 -21.65
C ALA A 61 0.19 -7.88 -21.16
N GLY A 62 0.39 -8.92 -20.33
CA GLY A 62 1.70 -9.31 -19.78
C GLY A 62 2.32 -8.26 -18.87
N ARG A 63 1.47 -7.50 -18.16
CA ARG A 63 1.89 -6.44 -17.21
C ARG A 63 1.60 -6.77 -15.75
N LEU A 64 0.74 -7.75 -15.49
CA LEU A 64 0.39 -8.20 -14.15
C LEU A 64 0.57 -9.71 -14.05
N ASP A 65 1.42 -10.13 -13.11
CA ASP A 65 1.69 -11.52 -12.77
C ASP A 65 1.38 -11.77 -11.29
N PHE A 66 1.17 -13.03 -10.94
CA PHE A 66 0.95 -13.48 -9.56
C PHE A 66 1.99 -14.54 -9.18
N ALA A 67 2.42 -14.56 -7.93
CA ALA A 67 3.39 -15.54 -7.46
C ALA A 67 3.25 -15.80 -5.95
N THR A 68 3.71 -16.97 -5.50
CA THR A 68 3.86 -17.25 -4.06
C THR A 68 5.26 -16.95 -3.54
N ASP A 69 6.26 -17.03 -4.42
CA ASP A 69 7.65 -16.75 -4.14
C ASP A 69 8.00 -15.32 -4.57
N LEU A 70 8.72 -14.58 -3.73
CA LEU A 70 9.08 -13.20 -4.01
C LEU A 70 10.46 -13.03 -4.65
N THR A 71 11.30 -14.06 -4.69
CA THR A 71 12.73 -13.93 -4.97
C THR A 71 12.99 -13.31 -6.33
N GLU A 72 12.43 -13.88 -7.40
CA GLU A 72 12.64 -13.37 -8.76
C GLU A 72 12.00 -12.00 -8.97
N ALA A 73 10.80 -11.78 -8.42
CA ALA A 73 10.10 -10.50 -8.55
C ALA A 73 10.84 -9.36 -7.85
N VAL A 74 11.40 -9.60 -6.67
CA VAL A 74 12.17 -8.62 -5.91
C VAL A 74 13.53 -8.37 -6.53
N LYS A 75 14.20 -9.41 -7.05
CA LYS A 75 15.51 -9.30 -7.70
C LYS A 75 15.50 -8.29 -8.85
N GLU A 76 14.42 -8.23 -9.63
CA GLU A 76 14.29 -7.32 -10.78
C GLU A 76 13.54 -6.01 -10.44
N ALA A 77 13.04 -5.84 -9.21
CA ALA A 77 12.15 -4.73 -8.87
C ALA A 77 12.90 -3.41 -8.71
N ASN A 78 12.32 -2.33 -9.24
CA ASN A 78 12.74 -0.97 -8.90
C ASN A 78 12.13 -0.50 -7.59
N ALA A 79 10.89 -0.94 -7.32
CA ALA A 79 10.17 -0.66 -6.09
C ALA A 79 9.43 -1.91 -5.60
N VAL A 80 9.48 -2.17 -4.30
CA VAL A 80 8.80 -3.29 -3.65
C VAL A 80 7.84 -2.74 -2.61
N PHE A 81 6.54 -2.92 -2.83
CA PHE A 81 5.50 -2.45 -1.92
C PHE A 81 5.15 -3.53 -0.89
N ILE A 82 5.16 -3.16 0.38
CA ILE A 82 4.63 -3.97 1.47
C ILE A 82 3.20 -3.51 1.73
N ALA A 83 2.23 -4.33 1.30
CA ALA A 83 0.79 -4.10 1.42
C ALA A 83 0.09 -5.24 2.18
N VAL A 84 0.81 -5.86 3.11
CA VAL A 84 0.29 -6.91 4.01
C VAL A 84 -0.60 -6.31 5.11
N GLY A 85 -1.46 -7.15 5.70
CA GLY A 85 -2.33 -6.72 6.80
C GLY A 85 -1.55 -6.37 8.07
N THR A 86 -2.06 -5.40 8.81
CA THR A 86 -1.57 -4.98 10.14
C THR A 86 -2.72 -5.05 11.16
N PRO A 87 -3.29 -6.25 11.39
CA PRO A 87 -4.45 -6.40 12.27
C PRO A 87 -4.11 -5.99 13.71
N SER A 88 -5.13 -5.67 14.50
CA SER A 88 -4.94 -5.46 15.94
C SER A 88 -4.49 -6.75 16.61
N ARG A 89 -3.40 -6.66 17.38
CA ARG A 89 -2.90 -7.75 18.22
C ARG A 89 -3.93 -8.08 19.28
N ARG A 90 -4.15 -9.38 19.49
CA ARG A 90 -5.00 -9.89 20.56
C ARG A 90 -4.40 -9.50 21.92
N GLY A 91 -5.21 -8.84 22.75
CA GLY A 91 -4.85 -8.49 24.13
C GLY A 91 -4.75 -6.98 24.36
N ASP A 92 -3.85 -6.30 23.65
CA ASP A 92 -3.55 -4.88 23.89
C ASP A 92 -3.96 -3.93 22.76
N GLY A 93 -4.45 -4.46 21.62
CA GLY A 93 -4.98 -3.65 20.52
C GLY A 93 -3.92 -2.95 19.67
N HIS A 94 -2.63 -3.12 19.97
CA HIS A 94 -1.55 -2.58 19.15
C HIS A 94 -1.52 -3.20 17.75
N ALA A 95 -0.99 -2.50 16.75
CA ALA A 95 -0.84 -3.07 15.41
C ALA A 95 0.15 -4.25 15.41
N ASP A 96 -0.25 -5.37 14.82
CA ASP A 96 0.63 -6.51 14.57
C ASP A 96 1.51 -6.23 13.33
N LEU A 97 2.80 -6.01 13.58
CA LEU A 97 3.80 -5.68 12.55
C LEU A 97 4.63 -6.90 12.13
N SER A 98 4.31 -8.10 12.63
CA SER A 98 5.06 -9.33 12.33
C SER A 98 5.14 -9.61 10.83
N TYR A 99 4.04 -9.43 10.10
CA TYR A 99 3.99 -9.62 8.64
C TYR A 99 4.84 -8.60 7.89
N VAL A 100 4.83 -7.33 8.32
CA VAL A 100 5.63 -6.25 7.71
C VAL A 100 7.13 -6.54 7.88
N TYR A 101 7.55 -6.91 9.09
CA TYR A 101 8.95 -7.23 9.36
C TYR A 101 9.41 -8.54 8.72
N ALA A 102 8.53 -9.54 8.59
CA ALA A 102 8.84 -10.76 7.83
C ALA A 102 9.07 -10.44 6.36
N ALA A 103 8.17 -9.67 5.73
CA ALA A 103 8.33 -9.22 4.34
C ALA A 103 9.63 -8.43 4.16
N ALA A 104 9.95 -7.50 5.07
CA ALA A 104 11.18 -6.73 5.01
C ALA A 104 12.46 -7.60 5.02
N ARG A 105 12.50 -8.67 5.83
CA ARG A 105 13.64 -9.60 5.86
C ARG A 105 13.76 -10.38 4.56
N GLU A 106 12.65 -10.88 4.02
CA GLU A 106 12.66 -11.66 2.79
C GLU A 106 13.04 -10.78 1.58
N ILE A 107 12.57 -9.52 1.55
CA ILE A 107 13.03 -8.55 0.55
C ILE A 107 14.53 -8.31 0.65
N ALA A 108 15.06 -8.09 1.86
CA ALA A 108 16.49 -7.84 2.07
C ALA A 108 17.37 -8.99 1.55
N ALA A 109 16.90 -10.23 1.69
CA ALA A 109 17.58 -11.44 1.22
C ALA A 109 17.52 -11.62 -0.31
N ALA A 110 16.45 -11.13 -0.96
CA ALA A 110 16.23 -11.32 -2.39
C ALA A 110 16.70 -10.14 -3.27
N ALA A 111 16.79 -8.93 -2.71
CA ALA A 111 17.10 -7.73 -3.47
C ALA A 111 18.50 -7.78 -4.11
N ASP A 112 18.55 -7.46 -5.41
CA ASP A 112 19.77 -7.42 -6.21
C ASP A 112 19.90 -6.04 -6.89
N GLY A 113 20.88 -5.26 -6.44
CA GLY A 113 21.01 -3.85 -6.79
C GLY A 113 20.05 -2.93 -6.02
N TYR A 114 19.95 -1.69 -6.51
CA TYR A 114 19.20 -0.64 -5.83
C TYR A 114 17.69 -0.86 -5.87
N THR A 115 17.06 -0.92 -4.71
CA THR A 115 15.63 -1.16 -4.58
C THR A 115 14.99 -0.18 -3.60
N VAL A 116 13.82 0.36 -3.94
CA VAL A 116 13.02 1.15 -2.99
C VAL A 116 11.96 0.27 -2.34
N VAL A 117 12.08 0.04 -1.04
CA VAL A 117 11.06 -0.66 -0.24
C VAL A 117 10.03 0.34 0.26
N VAL A 118 8.77 0.10 -0.06
CA VAL A 118 7.66 1.03 0.16
C VAL A 118 6.65 0.42 1.11
N THR A 119 6.57 0.95 2.33
CA THR A 119 5.53 0.56 3.28
C THR A 119 4.22 1.23 2.90
N LYS A 120 3.28 0.44 2.38
CA LYS A 120 1.92 0.86 2.03
C LYS A 120 0.89 0.46 3.07
N SER A 121 1.15 -0.63 3.80
CA SER A 121 0.39 -1.03 4.99
C SER A 121 0.23 0.14 5.97
N THR A 122 -0.93 0.23 6.63
CA THR A 122 -1.12 1.21 7.71
C THR A 122 -0.31 0.78 8.93
N VAL A 123 0.74 1.54 9.25
CA VAL A 123 1.71 1.20 10.30
C VAL A 123 1.93 2.39 11.26
N PRO A 124 2.16 2.14 12.57
CA PRO A 124 2.48 3.20 13.52
C PRO A 124 3.73 4.00 13.12
N VAL A 125 3.83 5.23 13.62
CA VAL A 125 4.98 6.11 13.40
C VAL A 125 6.27 5.47 13.92
N GLY A 126 7.31 5.49 13.10
CA GLY A 126 8.61 4.87 13.38
C GLY A 126 8.77 3.47 12.79
N THR A 127 7.71 2.87 12.23
CA THR A 127 7.80 1.53 11.62
C THR A 127 8.76 1.49 10.44
N GLY A 128 8.83 2.55 9.63
CA GLY A 128 9.80 2.66 8.54
C GLY A 128 11.25 2.65 9.00
N ASP A 129 11.53 3.19 10.19
CA ASP A 129 12.88 3.14 10.79
C ASP A 129 13.21 1.72 11.25
N GLU A 130 12.23 1.01 11.82
CA GLU A 130 12.38 -0.40 12.19
C GLU A 130 12.52 -1.32 10.98
N VAL A 131 11.79 -1.06 9.89
CA VAL A 131 11.95 -1.77 8.61
C VAL A 131 13.36 -1.56 8.07
N GLU A 132 13.88 -0.33 8.10
CA GLU A 132 15.26 -0.03 7.69
C GLU A 132 16.28 -0.78 8.57
N ARG A 133 16.07 -0.80 9.89
CA ARG A 133 16.93 -1.58 10.82
C ARG A 133 16.90 -3.07 10.50
N VAL A 134 15.71 -3.64 10.31
CA VAL A 134 15.52 -5.07 9.99
C VAL A 134 16.19 -5.45 8.67
N ILE A 135 16.10 -4.59 7.64
CA ILE A 135 16.76 -4.81 6.35
C ILE A 135 18.28 -4.80 6.53
N ARG A 136 18.84 -3.79 7.23
CA ARG A 136 20.28 -3.68 7.47
C ARG A 136 20.84 -4.82 8.33
N GLU A 137 20.07 -5.32 9.30
CA GLU A 137 20.45 -6.48 10.10
C GLU A 137 20.48 -7.77 9.27
N ALA A 138 19.50 -7.95 8.39
CA ALA A 138 19.44 -9.11 7.51
C ALA A 138 20.52 -9.07 6.42
N ARG A 139 20.81 -7.89 5.86
CA ARG A 139 21.75 -7.71 4.76
C ARG A 139 22.43 -6.32 4.82
N PRO A 140 23.56 -6.18 5.54
CA PRO A 140 24.21 -4.88 5.78
C PRO A 140 24.68 -4.14 4.53
N ASP A 141 24.97 -4.86 3.46
CA ASP A 141 25.43 -4.35 2.16
C ASP A 141 24.26 -4.02 1.20
N ALA A 142 23.01 -4.07 1.68
CA ALA A 142 21.85 -3.76 0.85
C ALA A 142 21.80 -2.30 0.42
N ASP A 143 21.80 -2.06 -0.90
CA ASP A 143 21.48 -0.75 -1.48
C ASP A 143 19.95 -0.59 -1.52
N ILE A 144 19.33 -0.40 -0.35
CA ILE A 144 17.87 -0.29 -0.20
C ILE A 144 17.51 1.00 0.51
N SER A 145 16.56 1.74 -0.08
CA SER A 145 15.89 2.87 0.58
C SER A 145 14.52 2.45 1.10
N VAL A 146 14.15 2.92 2.30
CA VAL A 146 12.83 2.65 2.89
C VAL A 146 11.96 3.89 2.85
N VAL A 147 10.76 3.76 2.28
CA VAL A 147 9.79 4.82 2.03
C VAL A 147 8.46 4.49 2.68
N SER A 148 7.76 5.50 3.21
CA SER A 148 6.36 5.40 3.60
C SER A 148 5.47 5.92 2.45
N ASN A 149 4.48 5.14 2.02
CA ASN A 149 3.47 5.59 1.04
C ASN A 149 2.11 5.00 1.42
N PRO A 150 1.42 5.60 2.41
CA PRO A 150 0.13 5.09 2.86
C PRO A 150 -0.91 5.15 1.73
N GLU A 151 -1.93 4.32 1.87
CA GLU A 151 -3.11 4.32 1.01
C GLU A 151 -4.25 5.12 1.65
N PHE A 152 -5.22 5.60 0.85
CA PHE A 152 -6.42 6.31 1.34
C PHE A 152 -7.68 5.82 0.62
N LEU A 153 -7.70 4.53 0.28
CA LEU A 153 -8.72 3.91 -0.55
C LEU A 153 -9.94 3.58 0.30
N ARG A 154 -11.14 3.73 -0.27
CA ARG A 154 -12.38 3.26 0.35
C ARG A 154 -12.77 1.91 -0.25
N GLU A 155 -13.27 1.01 0.60
CA GLU A 155 -13.85 -0.25 0.14
C GLU A 155 -15.07 0.00 -0.76
N GLY A 156 -15.10 -0.58 -1.96
CA GLY A 156 -16.15 -0.39 -2.97
C GLY A 156 -15.93 0.77 -3.94
N ALA A 157 -14.85 1.55 -3.78
CA ALA A 157 -14.49 2.68 -4.65
C ALA A 157 -12.97 2.86 -4.83
N ALA A 158 -12.17 1.86 -4.49
CA ALA A 158 -10.72 1.97 -4.45
C ALA A 158 -10.07 2.14 -5.82
N ILE A 159 -10.64 1.58 -6.90
CA ILE A 159 -10.08 1.83 -8.24
C ILE A 159 -10.16 3.32 -8.58
N GLU A 160 -11.31 3.95 -8.31
CA GLU A 160 -11.50 5.38 -8.54
C GLU A 160 -10.62 6.21 -7.61
N ASP A 161 -10.60 5.89 -6.31
CA ASP A 161 -9.76 6.58 -5.32
C ASP A 161 -8.26 6.46 -5.65
N PHE A 162 -7.83 5.35 -6.25
CA PHE A 162 -6.43 5.17 -6.68
C PHE A 162 -6.10 5.92 -7.96
N LYS A 163 -7.02 5.94 -8.94
CA LYS A 163 -6.81 6.61 -10.24
C LYS A 163 -7.01 8.11 -10.18
N ARG A 164 -7.82 8.59 -9.23
CA ARG A 164 -8.13 10.01 -9.00
C ARG A 164 -8.03 10.36 -7.51
N PRO A 165 -6.86 10.18 -6.87
CA PRO A 165 -6.69 10.50 -5.46
C PRO A 165 -6.72 12.01 -5.25
N ASP A 166 -7.19 12.48 -4.09
CA ASP A 166 -7.03 13.91 -3.76
C ASP A 166 -5.55 14.32 -3.67
N ARG A 167 -4.70 13.36 -3.26
CA ARG A 167 -3.24 13.49 -3.07
C ARG A 167 -2.61 12.12 -2.92
N VAL A 168 -1.34 12.02 -3.29
CA VAL A 168 -0.48 10.87 -2.97
C VAL A 168 0.59 11.33 -1.98
N VAL A 169 0.73 10.66 -0.83
CA VAL A 169 1.72 11.02 0.20
C VAL A 169 2.92 10.09 0.10
N VAL A 170 4.13 10.66 0.05
CA VAL A 170 5.38 9.90 0.04
C VAL A 170 6.31 10.46 1.12
N GLY A 171 6.60 9.64 2.13
CA GLY A 171 7.55 9.93 3.19
C GLY A 171 8.92 9.36 2.90
N SER A 172 9.88 10.24 2.60
CA SER A 172 11.29 9.89 2.39
C SER A 172 12.17 11.13 2.48
N GLU A 173 13.33 11.02 3.11
CA GLU A 173 14.36 12.05 3.18
C GLU A 173 15.39 11.91 2.04
N GLU A 174 15.42 10.76 1.34
CA GLU A 174 16.44 10.44 0.36
C GLU A 174 16.03 10.86 -1.07
N PRO A 175 16.81 11.73 -1.76
CA PRO A 175 16.47 12.20 -3.10
C PRO A 175 16.30 11.09 -4.14
N ARG A 176 17.15 10.05 -4.09
CA ARG A 176 17.12 8.92 -5.02
C ARG A 176 15.81 8.12 -4.91
N ALA A 177 15.36 7.88 -3.68
CA ALA A 177 14.09 7.20 -3.43
C ALA A 177 12.90 8.06 -3.89
N ARG A 178 12.95 9.39 -3.68
CA ARG A 178 11.92 10.32 -4.17
C ARG A 178 11.81 10.30 -5.69
N GLU A 179 12.92 10.21 -6.41
CA GLU A 179 12.92 10.11 -7.87
C GLU A 179 12.23 8.82 -8.36
N VAL A 180 12.55 7.67 -7.75
CA VAL A 180 11.87 6.40 -8.06
C VAL A 180 10.36 6.52 -7.81
N MET A 181 9.95 7.07 -6.68
CA MET A 181 8.53 7.25 -6.37
C MET A 181 7.83 8.24 -7.30
N ALA A 182 8.52 9.30 -7.74
CA ALA A 182 7.99 10.22 -8.76
C ALA A 182 7.78 9.53 -10.10
N GLN A 183 8.66 8.60 -10.49
CA GLN A 183 8.49 7.81 -11.71
C GLN A 183 7.34 6.80 -11.61
N VAL A 184 7.17 6.14 -10.46
CA VAL A 184 6.04 5.23 -10.18
C VAL A 184 4.70 5.95 -10.34
N TYR A 185 4.59 7.19 -9.84
CA TYR A 185 3.34 7.96 -9.90
C TYR A 185 3.25 8.93 -11.08
N ARG A 186 4.25 8.97 -11.98
CA ARG A 186 4.26 9.85 -13.15
C ARG A 186 2.98 9.78 -14.00
N PRO A 187 2.36 8.61 -14.23
CA PRO A 187 1.11 8.53 -14.99
C PRO A 187 -0.05 9.33 -14.38
N LEU A 188 -0.04 9.54 -13.05
CA LEU A 188 -1.02 10.40 -12.36
C LEU A 188 -0.71 11.90 -12.48
N SER A 189 0.57 12.28 -12.57
CA SER A 189 0.97 13.70 -12.64
C SER A 189 0.46 14.43 -13.88
N LEU A 190 0.08 13.70 -14.94
CA LEU A 190 -0.55 14.26 -16.14
C LEU A 190 -1.89 14.96 -15.84
N ASN A 191 -2.52 14.63 -14.71
CA ASN A 191 -3.79 15.21 -14.25
C ASN A 191 -3.60 16.30 -13.17
N ASN A 192 -2.40 16.88 -13.02
CA ASN A 192 -2.05 17.83 -11.94
C ASN A 192 -2.30 17.31 -10.51
N LEU A 193 -2.20 15.99 -10.32
CA LEU A 193 -2.41 15.36 -9.02
C LEU A 193 -1.25 15.66 -8.04
N PRO A 194 -1.52 16.15 -6.81
CA PRO A 194 -0.48 16.50 -5.86
C PRO A 194 0.25 15.26 -5.33
N LEU A 195 1.53 15.12 -5.68
CA LEU A 195 2.47 14.20 -5.03
C LEU A 195 3.17 14.93 -3.87
N LEU A 196 2.76 14.64 -2.64
CA LEU A 196 3.24 15.29 -1.43
C LEU A 196 4.43 14.54 -0.85
N PHE A 197 5.63 15.10 -1.04
CA PHE A 197 6.83 14.59 -0.40
C PHE A 197 6.99 15.19 1.01
N THR A 198 7.19 14.32 2.00
CA THR A 198 7.41 14.69 3.40
C THR A 198 8.45 13.78 4.06
N SER A 199 8.70 13.91 5.37
CA SER A 199 9.52 12.96 6.12
C SER A 199 8.80 11.64 6.32
N ARG A 200 9.55 10.55 6.48
CA ARG A 200 9.00 9.19 6.60
C ARG A 200 7.99 9.08 7.74
N ARG A 201 8.37 9.55 8.94
CA ARG A 201 7.50 9.59 10.13
C ARG A 201 6.26 10.46 9.96
N THR A 202 6.37 11.58 9.23
CA THR A 202 5.20 12.44 8.97
C THR A 202 4.20 11.75 8.06
N SER A 203 4.67 11.05 7.03
CA SER A 203 3.82 10.25 6.13
C SER A 203 3.04 9.17 6.89
N GLU A 204 3.71 8.43 7.78
CA GLU A 204 3.07 7.44 8.67
C GLU A 204 1.99 8.07 9.55
N LEU A 205 2.29 9.24 10.14
CA LEU A 205 1.35 9.96 10.99
C LEU A 205 0.12 10.45 10.21
N ILE A 206 0.29 10.94 8.97
CA ILE A 206 -0.81 11.45 8.14
C ILE A 206 -1.91 10.41 7.95
N LYS A 207 -1.56 9.12 7.78
CA LYS A 207 -2.56 8.06 7.64
C LYS A 207 -3.42 7.91 8.90
N TYR A 208 -2.79 7.84 10.06
CA TYR A 208 -3.51 7.74 11.34
C TYR A 208 -4.33 9.00 11.63
N ALA A 209 -3.74 10.18 11.44
CA ALA A 209 -4.42 11.45 11.66
C ALA A 209 -5.64 11.60 10.74
N GLY A 210 -5.52 11.23 9.46
CA GLY A 210 -6.63 11.27 8.50
C GLY A 210 -7.78 10.36 8.91
N ASN A 211 -7.50 9.09 9.23
CA ASN A 211 -8.54 8.15 9.65
C ASN A 211 -9.17 8.55 11.00
N ALA A 212 -8.36 9.00 11.97
CA ALA A 212 -8.85 9.45 13.27
C ALA A 212 -9.76 10.68 13.15
N PHE A 213 -9.39 11.63 12.28
CA PHE A 213 -10.20 12.83 12.04
C PHE A 213 -11.54 12.50 11.38
N LEU A 214 -11.57 11.56 10.43
CA LEU A 214 -12.83 11.09 9.83
C LEU A 214 -13.74 10.41 10.86
N ALA A 215 -13.17 9.54 11.70
CA ALA A 215 -13.91 8.90 12.79
C ALA A 215 -14.49 9.94 13.75
N MET A 216 -13.69 10.95 14.14
CA MET A 216 -14.13 12.04 15.01
C MET A 216 -15.30 12.82 14.41
N LYS A 217 -15.29 13.12 13.11
CA LYS A 217 -16.42 13.82 12.45
C LYS A 217 -17.72 13.02 12.52
N ILE A 218 -17.65 11.70 12.35
CA ILE A 218 -18.81 10.80 12.43
C ILE A 218 -19.31 10.74 13.87
N THR A 219 -18.43 10.49 14.83
CA THR A 219 -18.82 10.43 16.26
C THR A 219 -19.40 11.76 16.72
N PHE A 220 -18.82 12.88 16.31
CA PHE A 220 -19.32 14.21 16.65
C PHE A 220 -20.77 14.42 16.17
N ILE A 221 -21.07 14.13 14.90
CA ILE A 221 -22.45 14.33 14.40
C ILE A 221 -23.43 13.32 15.01
N ASN A 222 -22.99 12.12 15.37
CA ASN A 222 -23.83 11.16 16.11
C ASN A 222 -24.23 11.69 17.49
N GLU A 223 -23.27 12.24 18.25
CA GLU A 223 -23.57 12.83 19.57
C GLU A 223 -24.53 14.04 19.45
N ILE A 224 -24.42 14.82 18.37
CA ILE A 224 -25.37 15.90 18.09
C ILE A 224 -26.74 15.33 17.70
N ALA A 225 -26.80 14.23 16.95
CA ALA A 225 -28.05 13.55 16.60
C ALA A 225 -28.81 13.09 17.84
N ASP A 226 -28.11 12.45 18.78
CA ASP A 226 -28.67 11.99 20.06
C ASP A 226 -29.26 13.18 20.85
N LEU A 227 -28.54 14.32 20.89
CA LEU A 227 -29.06 15.54 21.51
C LEU A 227 -30.28 16.10 20.77
N CYS A 228 -30.30 16.05 19.44
CA CYS A 228 -31.44 16.51 18.65
C CYS A 228 -32.73 15.74 18.99
N GLU A 229 -32.65 14.44 19.26
CA GLU A 229 -33.79 13.62 19.69
C GLU A 229 -34.37 14.10 21.02
N GLU A 230 -33.51 14.40 22.00
CA GLU A 230 -33.94 14.85 23.34
C GLU A 230 -34.58 16.24 23.35
N VAL A 231 -34.17 17.12 22.41
CA VAL A 231 -34.65 18.52 22.37
C VAL A 231 -35.68 18.79 21.28
N GLY A 232 -36.05 17.78 20.48
CA GLY A 232 -37.02 17.92 19.38
C GLY A 232 -36.48 18.71 18.17
N ALA A 233 -35.18 18.64 17.90
CA ALA A 233 -34.55 19.24 16.73
C ALA A 233 -34.42 18.25 15.55
N ASN A 234 -34.03 18.74 14.37
CA ASN A 234 -33.72 17.93 13.19
C ASN A 234 -32.21 18.00 12.89
N VAL A 235 -31.57 16.85 12.72
CA VAL A 235 -30.12 16.71 12.47
C VAL A 235 -29.75 16.85 10.98
N GLN A 236 -30.71 16.74 10.07
CA GLN A 236 -30.54 16.95 8.62
C GLN A 236 -30.66 18.43 8.25
#